data_AF-A0A485MXS3-F1
#
_entry.id   AF-A0A485MXS3-F1
#
_cell.length_a   1.000
_cell.length_b   1.000
_cell.length_c   1.000
_cell.angle_alpha   90.00
_cell.angle_beta   90.00
_cell.angle_gamma   90.00
#
_symmetry.space_group_name_H-M   'P 1'
#
loop_
_entity.id
_entity.type
_entity.pdbx_description
1 polymer ?
#
loop_
_entity_poly.entity_id
_entity_poly.type
_entity_poly.pdbx_seq_one_letter_code
_entity_poly.pdbx_strand_id
1 'polypeptide(L)'
;MERKMSLVRQDDQLVMTRSVKEGEEVKTEVTFFPWSSTVGFVSEAANLLLLRVMAWRQLVPSNARFLALDTEGKLCYSTYQALGVQTIQAGHQEVDVFIVEQTVHSDKGIPGSCQFYLLSDGHLAKRIQVGSPGCCMITKMPVLRDKDEIEPAPVFEKKPLVWEEDMELYSRFLGRKEELRVSHNSYLRQHPEAQALISDFLLFLLLRRPADVVTFAAEYFGPFAKRNPPTPALRSSSRPSPFRSLDPERPTD
;
A
#
# COMPACT_ATOMS: atom_id res chain seq x y z
N MET A 1 -1.18 -42.53 -20.87
CA MET A 1 -2.03 -42.07 -19.76
C MET A 1 -2.29 -40.59 -19.96
N GLU A 2 -3.55 -40.22 -20.15
CA GLU A 2 -3.97 -38.81 -20.28
C GLU A 2 -4.61 -38.37 -18.96
N ARG A 3 -4.29 -37.16 -18.49
CA ARG A 3 -4.88 -36.58 -17.28
C ARG A 3 -5.43 -35.21 -17.61
N LYS A 4 -6.66 -34.93 -17.17
CA LYS A 4 -7.32 -33.65 -17.35
C LYS A 4 -7.94 -33.21 -16.03
N MET A 5 -7.76 -31.94 -15.70
CA MET A 5 -8.35 -31.31 -14.52
C MET A 5 -9.15 -30.08 -14.95
N SER A 6 -10.35 -29.91 -14.42
CA SER A 6 -11.16 -28.71 -14.62
C SER A 6 -11.64 -28.15 -13.29
N LEU A 7 -11.61 -26.83 -13.19
CA LEU A 7 -12.03 -26.09 -12.01
C LEU A 7 -13.21 -25.21 -12.39
N VAL A 8 -14.32 -25.36 -11.68
CA VAL A 8 -15.55 -24.59 -11.92
C VAL A 8 -16.02 -24.04 -10.58
N ARG A 9 -16.23 -22.72 -10.51
CA ARG A 9 -16.87 -22.10 -9.36
C ARG A 9 -18.39 -22.32 -9.47
N GLN A 10 -18.99 -22.87 -8.42
CA GLN A 10 -20.43 -23.02 -8.27
C GLN A 10 -20.82 -22.48 -6.89
N ASP A 11 -21.60 -21.39 -6.88
CA ASP A 11 -22.02 -20.70 -5.66
C ASP A 11 -20.85 -20.39 -4.71
N ASP A 12 -20.85 -21.02 -3.53
CA ASP A 12 -19.85 -20.89 -2.46
C ASP A 12 -18.84 -22.06 -2.44
N GLN A 13 -18.69 -22.77 -3.56
CA GLN A 13 -17.76 -23.89 -3.70
C GLN A 13 -16.95 -23.82 -5.00
N LEU A 14 -15.75 -24.36 -4.96
CA LEU A 14 -14.93 -24.66 -6.12
C LEU A 14 -14.98 -26.16 -6.37
N VAL A 15 -15.52 -26.53 -7.53
CA VAL A 15 -15.64 -27.92 -7.99
C VAL A 15 -14.41 -28.26 -8.84
N MET A 16 -13.61 -29.22 -8.38
CA MET A 16 -12.48 -29.77 -9.12
C MET A 16 -12.88 -31.13 -9.68
N THR A 17 -12.82 -31.28 -11.00
CA THR A 17 -13.04 -32.55 -11.68
C THR A 17 -11.72 -33.02 -12.27
N ARG A 18 -11.30 -34.24 -11.94
CA ARG A 18 -10.10 -34.90 -12.45
C ARG A 18 -10.52 -36.12 -13.25
N SER A 19 -10.14 -36.20 -14.51
CA SER A 19 -10.34 -37.38 -15.34
C SER A 19 -8.99 -37.96 -15.78
N VAL A 20 -8.79 -39.24 -15.54
CA VAL A 20 -7.60 -40.01 -15.92
C VAL A 20 -8.03 -41.08 -16.91
N LYS A 21 -7.44 -41.05 -18.11
CA LYS A 21 -7.67 -42.06 -19.15
C LYS A 21 -6.44 -42.95 -19.32
N GLU A 22 -6.64 -44.24 -19.15
CA GLU A 22 -5.63 -45.29 -19.30
C GLU A 22 -6.16 -46.37 -20.24
N GLY A 23 -5.75 -46.31 -21.52
CA GLY A 23 -6.34 -47.13 -22.57
C GLY A 23 -7.81 -46.75 -22.84
N GLU A 24 -8.71 -47.72 -22.68
CA GLU A 24 -10.16 -47.55 -22.80
C GLU A 24 -10.82 -47.12 -21.47
N GLU A 25 -10.16 -47.33 -20.33
CA GLU A 25 -10.70 -46.96 -19.02
C GLU A 25 -10.58 -45.45 -18.77
N VAL A 26 -11.67 -44.85 -18.29
CA VAL A 26 -11.73 -43.46 -17.84
C VAL A 26 -12.18 -43.43 -16.37
N LYS A 27 -11.30 -42.97 -15.49
CA LYS A 27 -11.61 -42.73 -14.07
C LYS A 27 -11.83 -41.24 -13.86
N THR A 28 -12.99 -40.87 -13.34
CA THR A 28 -13.34 -39.48 -13.03
C THR A 28 -13.57 -39.32 -11.54
N GLU A 29 -12.88 -38.37 -10.94
CA GLU A 29 -12.99 -38.00 -9.54
C GLU A 29 -13.44 -36.54 -9.46
N VAL A 30 -14.35 -36.25 -8.54
CA VAL A 30 -14.82 -34.89 -8.28
C VAL A 30 -14.57 -34.56 -6.82
N THR A 31 -13.90 -33.44 -6.57
CA THR A 31 -13.69 -32.91 -5.22
C THR A 31 -14.28 -31.51 -5.12
N PHE A 32 -14.75 -31.19 -3.92
CA PHE A 32 -15.42 -29.95 -3.61
C PHE A 32 -14.60 -29.21 -2.55
N PHE A 33 -14.30 -27.95 -2.82
CA PHE A 33 -13.61 -27.08 -1.88
C PHE A 33 -14.52 -25.92 -1.50
N PRO A 34 -14.72 -25.64 -0.20
CA PRO A 34 -15.39 -24.41 0.23
C PRO A 34 -14.66 -23.20 -0.35
N TRP A 35 -15.38 -22.21 -0.88
CA TRP A 35 -14.77 -21.05 -1.51
C TRP A 35 -13.86 -20.29 -0.53
N SER A 36 -14.26 -20.20 0.74
CA SER A 36 -13.47 -19.65 1.85
C SER A 36 -12.09 -20.31 2.02
N SER A 37 -11.93 -21.57 1.63
CA SER A 37 -10.67 -22.32 1.71
C SER A 37 -9.73 -22.06 0.52
N THR A 38 -10.20 -21.39 -0.54
CA THR A 38 -9.44 -21.14 -1.77
C THR A 38 -8.81 -19.75 -1.82
N VAL A 39 -8.83 -19.01 -0.71
CA VAL A 39 -8.21 -17.69 -0.61
C VAL A 39 -6.70 -17.82 -0.86
N GLY A 40 -6.20 -17.06 -1.84
CA GLY A 40 -4.79 -17.12 -2.24
C GLY A 40 -4.44 -18.32 -3.15
N PHE A 41 -5.44 -19.01 -3.70
CA PHE A 41 -5.25 -20.06 -4.70
C PHE A 41 -4.63 -19.50 -6.00
N VAL A 42 -3.56 -20.14 -6.45
CA VAL A 42 -2.88 -19.87 -7.71
C VAL A 42 -3.06 -21.07 -8.63
N SER A 43 -3.84 -20.89 -9.69
CA SER A 43 -4.01 -21.91 -10.73
C SER A 43 -2.72 -22.11 -11.53
N GLU A 44 -2.60 -23.20 -12.29
CA GLU A 44 -1.43 -23.46 -13.13
C GLU A 44 -1.20 -22.34 -14.17
N ALA A 45 -2.27 -21.77 -14.71
CA ALA A 45 -2.19 -20.62 -15.62
C ALA A 45 -1.71 -19.34 -14.91
N ALA A 46 -2.22 -19.06 -13.70
CA ALA A 46 -1.77 -17.92 -12.90
C ALA A 46 -0.33 -18.09 -12.42
N ASN A 47 0.09 -19.32 -12.13
CA ASN A 47 1.45 -19.68 -11.76
C ASN A 47 2.45 -19.31 -12.86
N LEU A 48 2.11 -19.58 -14.13
CA LEU A 48 2.95 -19.15 -15.25
C LEU A 48 3.15 -17.63 -15.20
N LEU A 49 2.08 -16.83 -15.06
CA LEU A 49 2.21 -15.37 -14.97
C LEU A 49 3.06 -14.92 -13.78
N LEU A 50 2.90 -15.58 -12.62
CA LEU A 50 3.70 -15.32 -11.44
C LEU A 50 5.20 -15.55 -11.70
N LEU A 51 5.54 -16.66 -12.34
CA LEU A 51 6.93 -16.98 -12.74
C LEU A 51 7.48 -15.93 -13.71
N ARG A 52 6.67 -15.44 -14.67
CA ARG A 52 7.08 -14.37 -15.59
C ARG A 52 7.42 -13.08 -14.84
N VAL A 53 6.61 -12.70 -13.86
CA VAL A 53 6.85 -11.51 -13.03
C VAL A 53 8.12 -11.67 -12.19
N MET A 54 8.34 -12.83 -11.58
CA MET A 54 9.56 -13.12 -10.83
C MET A 54 10.81 -13.01 -11.70
N ALA A 55 10.75 -13.55 -12.92
CA ALA A 55 11.84 -13.47 -13.89
C ALA A 55 12.10 -12.03 -14.37
N TRP A 56 11.04 -11.29 -14.69
CA TRP A 56 11.17 -9.91 -15.14
C TRP A 56 11.76 -8.99 -14.06
N ARG A 57 11.41 -9.23 -12.79
CA ARG A 57 11.98 -8.53 -11.64
C ARG A 57 13.33 -9.09 -11.19
N GLN A 58 13.76 -10.21 -11.76
CA GLN A 58 14.93 -11.01 -11.33
C GLN A 58 14.94 -11.27 -9.82
N LEU A 59 13.76 -11.50 -9.24
CA LEU A 59 13.60 -11.60 -7.79
C LEU A 59 12.47 -12.58 -7.44
N VAL A 60 12.78 -13.50 -6.54
CA VAL A 60 11.79 -14.36 -5.89
C VAL A 60 11.66 -13.91 -4.42
N PRO A 61 10.45 -13.57 -3.94
CA PRO A 61 10.23 -13.22 -2.54
C PRO A 61 10.66 -14.34 -1.58
N SER A 62 11.24 -13.99 -0.43
CA SER A 62 11.80 -14.95 0.55
C SER A 62 10.75 -15.90 1.15
N ASN A 63 9.48 -15.51 1.18
CA ASN A 63 8.36 -16.31 1.67
C ASN A 63 7.33 -16.60 0.56
N ALA A 64 7.78 -16.73 -0.69
CA ALA A 64 6.92 -17.05 -1.83
C ALA A 64 6.26 -18.44 -1.65
N ARG A 65 5.11 -18.45 -0.98
CA ARG A 65 4.29 -19.63 -0.70
C ARG A 65 2.86 -19.32 -1.10
N PHE A 66 2.31 -20.12 -2.00
CA PHE A 66 0.97 -19.93 -2.55
C PHE A 66 0.16 -21.22 -2.49
N LEU A 67 -1.15 -21.09 -2.32
CA LEU A 67 -2.06 -22.24 -2.35
C LEU A 67 -2.17 -22.74 -3.79
N ALA A 68 -2.08 -24.05 -3.99
CA ALA A 68 -2.03 -24.70 -5.30
C ALA A 68 -2.80 -26.03 -5.27
N LEU A 69 -2.78 -26.76 -6.39
CA LEU A 69 -3.25 -28.14 -6.47
C LEU A 69 -2.07 -29.07 -6.77
N ASP A 70 -2.05 -30.22 -6.12
CA ASP A 70 -1.15 -31.31 -6.49
C ASP A 70 -1.66 -32.09 -7.71
N THR A 71 -0.90 -33.10 -8.13
CA THR A 71 -1.26 -33.94 -9.30
C THR A 71 -2.49 -34.84 -9.08
N GLU A 72 -2.96 -34.94 -7.85
CA GLU A 72 -4.20 -35.63 -7.47
C GLU A 72 -5.39 -34.66 -7.38
N GLY A 73 -5.15 -33.36 -7.54
CA GLY A 73 -6.18 -32.33 -7.42
C GLY A 73 -6.58 -32.01 -5.98
N LYS A 74 -5.70 -32.28 -5.02
CA LYS A 74 -5.88 -31.84 -3.63
C LYS A 74 -5.28 -30.47 -3.42
N LEU A 75 -5.94 -29.65 -2.61
CA LEU A 75 -5.39 -28.36 -2.18
C LEU A 75 -4.11 -28.60 -1.39
N CYS A 76 -3.08 -27.87 -1.76
CA CYS A 76 -1.76 -27.97 -1.19
C CYS A 76 -1.04 -26.62 -1.31
N TYR A 77 0.27 -26.55 -1.03
CA TYR A 77 1.03 -25.32 -1.24
C TYR A 77 2.22 -25.51 -2.18
N SER A 78 2.53 -24.46 -2.94
CA SER A 78 3.73 -24.34 -3.75
C SER A 78 4.68 -23.34 -3.12
N THR A 79 5.97 -23.66 -3.10
CA THR A 79 7.05 -22.74 -2.71
C THR A 79 7.96 -22.44 -3.90
N TYR A 80 8.57 -21.26 -3.89
CA TYR A 80 9.42 -20.80 -4.99
C TYR A 80 10.78 -20.37 -4.46
N GLN A 81 11.83 -20.72 -5.18
CA GLN A 81 13.21 -20.36 -4.86
C GLN A 81 13.95 -19.90 -6.11
N ALA A 82 14.70 -18.81 -5.98
CA ALA A 82 15.63 -18.38 -7.03
C ALA A 82 16.88 -19.27 -6.99
N LEU A 83 17.26 -19.85 -8.13
CA LEU A 83 18.51 -20.59 -8.29
C LEU A 83 19.62 -19.76 -8.94
N GLY A 84 19.31 -18.53 -9.35
CA GLY A 84 20.25 -17.59 -9.96
C GLY A 84 20.05 -17.44 -11.46
N VAL A 85 21.12 -17.01 -12.14
CA VAL A 85 21.15 -16.80 -13.59
C VAL A 85 22.12 -17.81 -14.21
N GLN A 86 21.75 -18.37 -15.36
CA GLN A 86 22.59 -19.27 -16.13
C GLN A 86 22.50 -18.91 -17.62
N THR A 87 23.61 -19.04 -18.35
CA THR A 87 23.59 -18.93 -19.82
C THR A 87 23.21 -20.28 -20.43
N ILE A 88 22.23 -20.26 -21.35
CA ILE A 88 21.81 -21.44 -22.11
C ILE A 88 21.87 -21.16 -23.62
N GLN A 89 21.98 -22.22 -24.42
CA GLN A 89 21.82 -22.11 -25.87
C GLN A 89 20.36 -22.30 -26.27
N ALA A 90 19.77 -21.27 -26.90
CA ALA A 90 18.44 -21.27 -27.48
C ALA A 90 18.57 -21.15 -29.01
N GLY A 91 18.63 -22.29 -29.70
CA GLY A 91 18.92 -22.34 -31.14
C GLY A 91 20.40 -22.08 -31.42
N HIS A 92 20.72 -21.00 -32.14
CA HIS A 92 22.11 -20.59 -32.44
C HIS A 92 22.60 -19.44 -31.54
N GLN A 93 21.82 -19.06 -30.54
CA GLN A 93 22.10 -17.90 -29.70
C GLN A 93 22.31 -18.33 -28.24
N GLU A 94 23.31 -17.75 -27.59
CA GLU A 94 23.51 -17.85 -26.15
C GLU A 94 22.75 -16.72 -25.44
N VAL A 95 21.98 -17.09 -24.42
CA VAL A 95 21.12 -16.16 -23.69
C VAL A 95 21.11 -16.48 -22.21
N ASP A 96 21.12 -15.43 -21.40
CA ASP A 96 20.99 -15.53 -19.96
C ASP A 96 19.53 -15.76 -19.56
N VAL A 97 19.33 -16.73 -18.68
CA VAL A 97 18.03 -17.09 -18.13
C VAL A 97 18.04 -17.05 -16.61
N PHE A 98 17.00 -16.46 -16.04
CA PHE A 98 16.73 -16.48 -14.61
C PHE A 98 16.01 -17.77 -14.24
N ILE A 99 16.51 -18.47 -13.21
CA ILE A 99 16.03 -19.80 -12.84
C ILE A 99 15.20 -19.70 -11.57
N VAL A 100 13.96 -20.19 -11.66
CA VAL A 100 13.05 -20.35 -10.52
C VAL A 100 12.72 -21.82 -10.35
N GLU A 101 12.99 -22.36 -9.16
CA GLU A 101 12.49 -23.67 -8.77
C GLU A 101 11.16 -23.51 -8.05
N GLN A 102 10.13 -24.22 -8.52
CA GLN A 102 8.85 -24.39 -7.85
C GLN A 102 8.80 -25.79 -7.25
N THR A 103 8.45 -25.88 -5.96
CA THR A 103 8.18 -27.15 -5.28
C THR A 103 6.72 -27.21 -4.87
N VAL A 104 6.00 -28.21 -5.35
CA VAL A 104 4.62 -28.50 -4.95
C VAL A 104 4.65 -29.53 -3.83
N HIS A 105 4.20 -29.13 -2.64
CA HIS A 105 4.20 -29.97 -1.44
C HIS A 105 2.86 -30.71 -1.37
N SER A 106 2.83 -31.99 -1.70
CA SER A 106 1.63 -32.83 -1.51
C SER A 106 1.59 -33.39 -0.10
N ASP A 107 0.43 -33.42 0.54
CA ASP A 107 0.26 -33.94 1.91
C ASP A 107 0.49 -35.45 2.03
N LYS A 108 0.28 -36.21 0.94
CA LYS A 108 0.38 -37.68 0.92
C LYS A 108 1.51 -38.20 0.04
N GLY A 109 2.17 -37.31 -0.71
CA GLY A 109 3.17 -37.66 -1.72
C GLY A 109 4.53 -37.04 -1.45
N ILE A 110 5.51 -37.42 -2.27
CA ILE A 110 6.82 -36.75 -2.29
C ILE A 110 6.63 -35.39 -2.95
N PRO A 111 7.21 -34.30 -2.40
CA PRO A 111 7.19 -33.00 -3.05
C PRO A 111 7.75 -33.06 -4.48
N GLY A 112 7.00 -32.50 -5.43
CA GLY A 112 7.43 -32.43 -6.83
C GLY A 112 8.09 -31.09 -7.11
N SER A 113 9.36 -31.09 -7.51
CA SER A 113 10.07 -29.87 -7.93
C SER A 113 10.17 -29.73 -9.45
N CYS A 114 9.96 -28.52 -9.95
CA CYS A 114 10.14 -28.15 -11.35
C CYS A 114 10.98 -26.87 -11.43
N GLN A 115 11.99 -26.88 -12.29
CA GLN A 115 12.82 -25.72 -12.58
C GLN A 115 12.34 -25.05 -13.87
N PHE A 116 12.13 -23.75 -13.79
CA PHE A 116 11.72 -22.90 -14.89
C PHE A 116 12.86 -21.92 -15.19
N TYR A 117 13.30 -21.93 -16.43
CA TYR A 117 14.35 -21.06 -16.95
C TYR A 117 13.67 -20.00 -17.81
N LEU A 118 13.68 -18.77 -17.34
CA LEU A 118 12.94 -17.67 -17.95
C LEU A 118 13.90 -16.61 -18.50
N LEU A 119 13.55 -16.07 -19.66
CA LEU A 119 14.23 -14.93 -20.29
C LEU A 119 13.96 -13.64 -19.48
N SER A 120 14.74 -12.60 -19.76
CA SER A 120 14.67 -11.30 -19.07
C SER A 120 13.31 -10.60 -19.17
N ASP A 121 12.52 -10.90 -20.21
CA ASP A 121 11.17 -10.39 -20.43
C ASP A 121 10.06 -11.36 -19.93
N GLY A 122 10.47 -12.42 -19.24
CA GLY A 122 9.61 -13.43 -18.64
C GLY A 122 9.13 -14.52 -19.61
N HIS A 123 9.66 -14.66 -20.82
CA HIS A 123 9.36 -15.85 -21.63
C HIS A 123 9.99 -17.12 -21.03
N LEU A 124 9.27 -18.25 -21.07
CA LEU A 124 9.82 -19.54 -20.63
C LEU A 124 10.72 -20.14 -21.73
N ALA A 125 12.00 -20.33 -21.44
CA ALA A 125 12.97 -20.91 -22.36
C ALA A 125 13.19 -22.40 -22.13
N LYS A 126 13.20 -22.85 -20.87
CA LYS A 126 13.40 -24.27 -20.52
C LYS A 126 12.62 -24.64 -19.27
N ARG A 127 12.09 -25.86 -19.24
CA ARG A 127 11.45 -26.48 -18.08
C ARG A 127 12.05 -27.85 -17.84
N ILE A 128 12.42 -28.14 -16.60
CA ILE A 128 12.93 -29.43 -16.15
C ILE A 128 12.11 -29.89 -14.95
N GLN A 129 11.72 -31.16 -14.94
CA GLN A 129 11.20 -31.79 -13.74
C GLN A 129 12.36 -32.42 -12.97
N VAL A 130 12.57 -32.02 -11.72
CA VAL A 130 13.66 -32.53 -10.89
C VAL A 130 13.47 -34.04 -10.68
N GLY A 131 14.53 -34.81 -10.93
CA GLY A 131 14.50 -36.27 -10.86
C GLY A 131 14.08 -36.98 -12.15
N SER A 132 13.70 -36.25 -13.20
CA SER A 132 13.43 -36.80 -14.54
C SER A 132 14.53 -36.38 -15.53
N PRO A 133 14.96 -37.26 -16.45
CA PRO A 133 15.91 -36.90 -17.50
C PRO A 133 15.29 -36.02 -18.59
N GLY A 134 13.97 -35.91 -18.66
CA GLY A 134 13.27 -35.13 -19.67
C GLY A 134 13.35 -33.63 -19.42
N CYS A 135 13.60 -32.85 -20.48
CA CYS A 135 13.45 -31.40 -20.45
C CYS A 135 12.68 -30.90 -21.68
N CYS A 136 11.93 -29.81 -21.48
CA CYS A 136 11.30 -29.07 -22.57
C CYS A 136 12.07 -27.76 -22.76
N MET A 137 12.53 -27.46 -23.96
CA MET A 137 13.32 -26.27 -24.26
C MET A 137 12.89 -25.65 -25.58
N ILE A 138 12.93 -24.32 -25.66
CA ILE A 138 12.70 -23.60 -26.90
C ILE A 138 13.84 -23.92 -27.89
N THR A 139 13.47 -24.13 -29.15
CA THR A 139 14.43 -24.37 -30.24
C THR A 139 14.77 -23.10 -30.99
N LYS A 140 13.90 -22.08 -30.92
CA LYS A 140 14.05 -20.79 -31.57
C LYS A 140 13.78 -19.67 -30.57
N MET A 141 14.57 -18.61 -30.66
CA MET A 141 14.42 -17.42 -29.83
C MET A 141 13.08 -16.71 -30.13
N PRO A 142 12.24 -16.43 -29.11
CA PRO A 142 11.05 -15.59 -29.29
C PRO A 142 11.44 -14.14 -29.54
N VAL A 143 10.51 -13.36 -30.11
CA VAL A 143 10.65 -11.91 -30.19
C VAL A 143 10.54 -11.36 -28.77
N LEU A 144 11.64 -10.80 -28.26
CA LEU A 144 11.67 -10.23 -26.92
C LEU A 144 10.77 -9.00 -26.86
N ARG A 145 10.07 -8.83 -25.74
CA ARG A 145 9.29 -7.61 -25.51
C ARG A 145 10.25 -6.47 -25.20
N ASP A 146 10.03 -5.34 -25.84
CA ASP A 146 10.67 -4.09 -25.44
C ASP A 146 10.27 -3.76 -23.99
N LYS A 147 11.17 -3.14 -23.24
CA LYS A 147 10.87 -2.69 -21.88
C LYS A 147 9.75 -1.65 -21.98
N ASP A 148 8.58 -1.96 -21.43
CA ASP A 148 7.49 -0.99 -21.28
C ASP A 148 8.05 0.21 -20.50
N GLU A 149 8.24 1.35 -21.15
CA GLU A 149 8.56 2.61 -20.50
C GLU A 149 7.33 3.00 -19.68
N ILE A 150 7.44 2.88 -18.35
CA ILE A 150 6.37 3.32 -17.45
C ILE A 150 6.27 4.84 -17.62
N GLU A 151 5.21 5.29 -18.27
CA GLU A 151 4.93 6.71 -18.39
C GLU A 151 4.95 7.33 -16.98
N PRO A 152 5.69 8.43 -16.78
CA PRO A 152 5.69 9.09 -15.49
C PRO A 152 4.25 9.49 -15.13
N ALA A 153 3.87 9.28 -13.88
CA ALA A 153 2.55 9.69 -13.41
C ALA A 153 2.34 11.19 -13.75
N PRO A 154 1.15 11.58 -14.24
CA PRO A 154 0.89 12.96 -14.60
C PRO A 154 1.11 13.86 -13.38
N VAL A 155 2.00 14.84 -13.52
CA VAL A 155 2.27 15.83 -12.47
C VAL A 155 1.16 16.88 -12.57
N PHE A 156 0.13 16.76 -11.73
CA PHE A 156 -0.88 17.80 -11.61
C PHE A 156 -0.33 18.97 -10.81
N GLU A 157 -0.21 20.14 -11.45
CA GLU A 157 0.09 21.37 -10.73
C GLU A 157 -1.00 21.67 -9.70
N LYS A 158 -0.60 22.03 -8.48
CA LYS A 158 -1.56 22.45 -7.43
C LYS A 158 -2.11 23.81 -7.83
N LYS A 159 -3.39 23.86 -8.23
CA LYS A 159 -4.09 25.12 -8.46
C LYS A 159 -4.13 25.96 -7.17
N PRO A 160 -3.90 27.29 -7.22
CA PRO A 160 -4.09 28.15 -6.07
C PRO A 160 -5.54 28.05 -5.54
N LEU A 161 -5.69 27.93 -4.22
CA LEU A 161 -7.01 27.86 -3.57
C LEU A 161 -7.59 29.27 -3.44
N VAL A 162 -8.36 29.71 -4.45
CA VAL A 162 -9.15 30.96 -4.40
C VAL A 162 -10.53 30.62 -3.84
N TRP A 163 -10.60 30.42 -2.52
CA TRP A 163 -11.81 29.94 -1.86
C TRP A 163 -12.96 30.97 -1.88
N GLU A 164 -12.65 32.24 -2.09
CA GLU A 164 -13.62 33.34 -2.19
C GLU A 164 -14.49 33.24 -3.45
N GLU A 165 -13.95 32.67 -4.53
CA GLU A 165 -14.66 32.49 -5.81
C GLU A 165 -15.40 31.15 -5.87
N ASP A 166 -15.00 30.18 -5.05
CA ASP A 166 -15.65 28.89 -4.96
C ASP A 166 -16.93 28.99 -4.14
N MET A 167 -18.08 28.76 -4.79
CA MET A 167 -19.40 28.88 -4.19
C MET A 167 -19.59 27.97 -2.97
N GLU A 168 -19.05 26.74 -3.00
CA GLU A 168 -19.17 25.80 -1.88
C GLU A 168 -18.29 26.24 -0.70
N LEU A 169 -17.04 26.60 -0.96
CA LEU A 169 -16.10 27.02 0.08
C LEU A 169 -16.54 28.34 0.72
N TYR A 170 -17.01 29.29 -0.08
CA TYR A 170 -17.56 30.55 0.41
C TYR A 170 -18.79 30.31 1.30
N SER A 171 -19.70 29.42 0.89
CA SER A 171 -20.87 29.04 1.71
C SER A 171 -20.45 28.42 3.04
N ARG A 172 -19.47 27.51 3.03
CA ARG A 172 -18.93 26.91 4.27
C ARG A 172 -18.30 27.94 5.19
N PHE A 173 -17.55 28.89 4.63
CA PHE A 173 -16.96 29.99 5.38
C PHE A 173 -18.04 30.84 6.06
N LEU A 174 -19.08 31.25 5.33
CA LEU A 174 -20.17 32.05 5.89
C LEU A 174 -20.90 31.31 7.02
N GLY A 175 -21.22 30.03 6.81
CA GLY A 175 -21.85 29.20 7.83
C GLY A 175 -21.00 29.12 9.10
N ARG A 176 -19.70 28.84 8.97
CA ARG A 176 -18.79 28.76 10.12
C ARG A 176 -18.59 30.10 10.82
N LYS A 177 -18.53 31.20 10.06
CA LYS A 177 -18.41 32.57 10.60
C LYS A 177 -19.61 32.91 11.47
N GLU A 178 -20.82 32.60 11.00
CA GLU A 178 -22.05 32.87 11.75
C GLU A 178 -22.16 31.98 13.00
N GLU A 179 -21.83 30.69 12.89
CA GLU A 179 -21.78 29.77 14.04
C GLU A 179 -20.84 30.30 15.14
N LEU A 180 -19.65 30.75 14.77
CA LEU A 180 -18.68 31.33 15.71
C LEU A 180 -19.20 32.64 16.32
N ARG A 181 -19.89 33.49 15.54
CA ARG A 181 -20.48 34.73 16.02
C ARG A 181 -21.56 34.48 17.08
N VAL A 182 -22.46 33.53 16.81
CA VAL A 182 -23.54 33.13 17.73
C VAL A 182 -22.95 32.52 19.01
N SER A 183 -21.97 31.62 18.86
CA SER A 183 -21.26 31.00 19.99
C SER A 183 -20.59 32.05 20.88
N HIS A 184 -19.85 32.99 20.27
CA HIS A 184 -19.20 34.09 21.00
C HIS A 184 -20.21 34.98 21.73
N ASN A 185 -21.31 35.36 21.09
CA ASN A 185 -22.34 36.17 21.74
C ASN A 185 -22.99 35.43 22.90
N SER A 186 -23.24 34.13 22.75
CA SER A 186 -23.80 33.28 23.79
C SER A 186 -22.84 33.16 24.98
N TYR A 187 -21.55 32.98 24.73
CA TYR A 187 -20.51 32.96 25.76
C TYR A 187 -20.49 34.26 26.57
N LEU A 188 -20.48 35.42 25.91
CA LEU A 188 -20.49 36.71 26.61
C LEU A 188 -21.76 36.94 27.44
N ARG A 189 -22.92 36.47 26.97
CA ARG A 189 -24.17 36.54 27.75
C ARG A 189 -24.14 35.65 28.99
N GLN A 190 -23.51 34.48 28.90
CA GLN A 190 -23.38 33.54 30.01
C GLN A 190 -22.32 33.99 31.04
N HIS A 191 -21.37 34.82 30.62
CA HIS A 191 -20.24 35.27 31.42
C HIS A 191 -20.18 36.81 31.55
N PRO A 192 -21.11 37.44 32.30
CA PRO A 192 -21.10 38.90 32.52
C PRO A 192 -19.81 39.36 33.22
N GLU A 193 -19.14 38.49 33.98
CA GLU A 193 -17.85 38.75 34.60
C GLU A 193 -16.76 39.10 33.58
N ALA A 194 -16.80 38.55 32.36
CA ALA A 194 -15.83 38.87 31.33
C ALA A 194 -15.97 40.32 30.85
N GLN A 195 -17.21 40.81 30.72
CA GLN A 195 -17.49 42.19 30.35
C GLN A 195 -17.09 43.16 31.46
N ALA A 196 -17.39 42.82 32.73
CA ALA A 196 -16.97 43.62 33.88
C ALA A 196 -15.44 43.73 33.97
N LEU A 197 -14.74 42.61 33.82
CA LEU A 197 -13.28 42.55 33.88
C LEU A 197 -12.61 43.39 32.78
N ILE A 198 -13.13 43.35 31.54
CA ILE A 198 -12.63 44.22 30.47
C ILE A 198 -12.94 45.69 30.75
N SER A 199 -14.11 46.00 31.30
CA SER A 199 -14.51 47.37 31.62
C SER A 199 -13.62 47.98 32.71
N ASP A 200 -13.34 47.22 33.77
CA ASP A 200 -12.44 47.61 34.84
C ASP A 200 -11.00 47.80 34.34
N PHE A 201 -10.52 46.91 33.45
CA PHE A 201 -9.23 47.09 32.79
C PHE A 201 -9.16 48.42 32.02
N LEU A 202 -10.17 48.70 31.19
CA LEU A 202 -10.23 49.93 30.39
C LEU A 202 -10.31 51.17 31.29
N LEU A 203 -11.05 51.11 32.39
CA LEU A 203 -11.09 52.18 33.39
C LEU A 203 -9.69 52.45 33.98
N PHE A 204 -8.99 51.40 34.43
CA PHE A 204 -7.64 51.56 34.97
C PHE A 204 -6.63 52.03 33.94
N LEU A 205 -6.77 51.59 32.69
CA LEU A 205 -5.95 52.02 31.58
C LEU A 205 -6.11 53.53 31.33
N LEU A 206 -7.34 54.02 31.32
CA LEU A 206 -7.65 55.45 31.11
C LEU A 206 -7.20 56.31 32.30
N LEU A 207 -7.33 55.82 33.53
CA LEU A 207 -6.92 56.55 34.74
C LEU A 207 -5.40 56.63 34.90
N ARG A 208 -4.68 55.53 34.67
CA ARG A 208 -3.23 55.46 34.90
C ARG A 208 -2.40 55.89 33.71
N ARG A 209 -2.96 55.80 32.50
CA ARG A 209 -2.32 56.13 31.22
C ARG A 209 -0.85 55.69 31.14
N PRO A 210 -0.56 54.38 31.31
CA PRO A 210 0.80 53.87 31.32
C PRO A 210 1.47 54.04 29.95
N ALA A 211 2.80 54.18 29.94
CA ALA A 211 3.59 54.26 28.71
C ALA A 211 3.63 52.93 27.94
N ASP A 212 3.57 51.81 28.66
CA ASP A 212 3.50 50.46 28.08
C ASP A 212 2.18 49.78 28.49
N VAL A 213 1.24 49.75 27.54
CA VAL A 213 -0.10 49.17 27.71
C VAL A 213 -0.05 47.63 27.75
N VAL A 214 0.92 47.01 27.09
CA VAL A 214 0.97 45.54 26.95
C VAL A 214 1.44 44.91 28.25
N THR A 215 2.52 45.45 28.85
CA THR A 215 3.00 44.99 30.16
C THR A 215 1.95 45.26 31.24
N PHE A 216 1.30 46.41 31.20
CA PHE A 216 0.21 46.74 32.11
C PHE A 216 -0.97 45.75 32.00
N ALA A 217 -1.34 45.34 30.80
CA ALA A 217 -2.36 44.31 30.58
C ALA A 217 -1.92 42.96 31.18
N ALA A 218 -0.67 42.53 30.95
CA ALA A 218 -0.16 41.27 31.49
C ALA A 218 -0.22 41.23 33.03
N GLU A 219 0.12 42.33 33.70
CA GLU A 219 0.01 42.46 35.15
C GLU A 219 -1.45 42.48 35.62
N TYR A 220 -2.34 43.19 34.91
CA TYR A 220 -3.76 43.27 35.27
C TYR A 220 -4.50 41.93 35.11
N PHE A 221 -4.30 41.23 33.98
CA PHE A 221 -4.98 39.97 33.68
C PHE A 221 -4.32 38.75 34.33
N GLY A 222 -3.05 38.85 34.73
CA GLY A 222 -2.27 37.76 35.33
C GLY A 222 -2.94 37.02 36.50
N PRO A 223 -3.53 37.71 37.49
CA PRO A 223 -4.23 37.08 38.61
C PRO A 223 -5.47 36.26 38.23
N PHE A 224 -6.10 36.56 37.08
CA PHE A 224 -7.32 35.89 36.61
C PHE A 224 -7.03 34.64 35.79
N ALA A 225 -5.77 34.38 35.44
CA ALA A 225 -5.37 33.17 34.76
C ALA A 225 -5.54 31.96 35.71
N LYS A 226 -6.60 31.17 35.52
CA LYS A 226 -6.68 29.83 36.12
C LYS A 226 -5.45 29.04 35.66
N ARG A 227 -4.78 28.32 36.56
CA ARG A 227 -3.76 27.32 36.20
C ARG A 227 -4.41 26.23 35.38
N ASN A 228 -4.48 26.43 34.06
CA ASN A 228 -4.92 25.38 33.15
C ASN A 228 -3.85 24.28 33.12
N PRO A 229 -4.24 22.99 33.11
CA PRO A 229 -3.30 21.93 32.76
C PRO A 229 -2.71 22.21 31.37
N PRO A 230 -1.48 21.76 31.10
CA PRO A 230 -0.82 22.01 29.82
C PRO A 230 -1.74 21.58 28.67
N THR A 231 -2.03 22.52 27.78
CA THR A 231 -2.85 22.33 26.60
C THR A 231 -2.29 21.16 25.76
N PRO A 232 -3.11 20.21 25.28
CA PRO A 232 -2.64 19.17 24.37
C PRO A 232 -1.93 19.80 23.17
N ALA A 233 -0.82 19.20 22.75
CA ALA A 233 0.14 19.72 21.78
C ALA A 233 -0.40 19.96 20.34
N LEU A 234 -1.71 19.94 20.13
CA LEU A 234 -2.35 20.18 18.85
C LEU A 234 -3.23 21.42 18.96
N ARG A 235 -2.59 22.59 18.79
CA ARG A 235 -3.12 23.91 18.34
C ARG A 235 -2.40 25.13 18.94
N SER A 236 -1.10 25.07 19.23
CA SER A 236 -0.36 26.30 19.51
C SER A 236 0.09 26.96 18.21
N SER A 237 -0.36 28.21 17.99
CA SER A 237 0.12 29.14 16.96
C SER A 237 1.50 29.74 17.28
N SER A 238 2.23 29.13 18.22
CA SER A 238 3.57 29.54 18.63
C SER A 238 4.64 28.90 17.72
N ARG A 239 4.48 29.03 16.39
CA ARG A 239 5.62 28.94 15.49
C ARG A 239 6.30 30.32 15.48
N PRO A 240 7.61 30.42 15.68
CA PRO A 240 8.33 31.65 15.38
C PRO A 240 8.05 32.02 13.91
N SER A 241 7.64 33.25 13.65
CA SER A 241 7.36 33.69 12.29
C SER A 241 8.66 33.61 11.46
N PRO A 242 8.62 33.12 10.21
CA PRO A 242 9.81 33.05 9.35
C PRO A 242 10.33 34.43 8.91
N PHE A 243 9.64 35.52 9.31
CA PHE A 243 9.99 36.90 8.98
C PHE A 243 10.52 37.70 10.17
N ARG A 244 10.76 37.06 11.32
CA ARG A 244 11.35 37.72 12.50
C ARG A 244 12.76 37.18 12.70
N SER A 245 13.76 37.93 12.24
CA SER A 245 15.15 37.72 12.64
C SER A 245 15.27 37.97 14.14
N LEU A 246 15.80 36.99 14.86
CA LEU A 246 16.32 37.17 16.21
C LEU A 246 17.61 37.98 16.08
N ASP A 247 17.64 39.15 16.71
CA ASP A 247 18.70 39.61 17.64
C ASP A 247 18.71 41.17 17.74
N PRO A 248 19.24 41.71 18.85
CA PRO A 248 20.67 41.97 18.88
C PRO A 248 21.39 41.39 20.10
N GLU A 249 22.67 41.16 19.87
CA GLU A 249 23.74 40.72 20.78
C GLU A 249 23.69 41.40 22.15
N ARG A 250 23.95 40.61 23.20
CA ARG A 250 24.35 41.16 24.50
C ARG A 250 25.81 41.63 24.40
N PRO A 251 26.15 42.82 24.90
CA PRO A 251 27.56 43.18 25.07
C PRO A 251 28.15 42.29 26.17
N THR A 252 29.28 41.68 25.85
CA THR A 252 30.21 41.10 26.82
C THR A 252 30.95 42.25 27.51
N ASP A 253 30.79 42.35 28.83
CA ASP A 253 31.85 42.77 29.74
C ASP A 253 32.21 41.56 30.62
#